data_AF-A0AAE9LEI0-F1
#
_entry.id   AF-A0AAE9LEI0-F1
#
_cell.length_a   1.000
_cell.length_b   1.000
_cell.length_c   1.000
_cell.angle_alpha   90.00
_cell.angle_beta   90.00
_cell.angle_gamma   90.00
#
_symmetry.space_group_name_H-M   'P 1'
#
loop_
_entity.id
_entity.type
_entity.pdbx_description
1 polymer ?
#
loop_
_entity_poly.entity_id
_entity_poly.type
_entity_poly.pdbx_seq_one_letter_code
_entity_poly.pdbx_strand_id
1 'polypeptide(L)' 'MIYPIHDQYGARIGTVMTEEGNPPQERWVAYTLHGERKAFASWDAAQQWVGETASQPVRNDSPTA' A
#
# COMPACT_ATOMS: atom_id res chain seq x y z
N MET A 1 2.43 11.56 -8.72
CA MET A 1 1.09 11.19 -9.27
C MET A 1 0.40 10.23 -8.30
N ILE A 2 -0.94 10.15 -8.27
CA ILE A 2 -1.69 9.32 -7.31
C ILE A 2 -2.56 8.30 -8.06
N TYR A 3 -2.49 7.04 -7.66
CA TYR A 3 -3.14 5.87 -8.26
C TYR A 3 -3.94 5.11 -7.19
N PRO A 4 -5.28 5.24 -7.15
CA PRO A 4 -6.10 4.47 -6.22
C PRO A 4 -6.11 2.98 -6.60
N ILE A 5 -5.95 2.10 -5.61
CA ILE A 5 -6.02 0.65 -5.78
C ILE A 5 -7.39 0.17 -5.32
N HIS A 6 -8.09 -0.56 -6.19
CA HIS A 6 -9.39 -1.16 -5.92
C HIS A 6 -9.26 -2.68 -5.85
N ASP A 7 -10.10 -3.30 -5.03
CA ASP A 7 -10.28 -4.74 -5.01
C ASP A 7 -11.18 -5.21 -6.18
N GLN A 8 -11.36 -6.53 -6.31
CA GLN A 8 -12.24 -7.16 -7.31
C GLN A 8 -13.71 -6.70 -7.23
N TYR A 9 -14.19 -6.25 -6.06
CA TYR A 9 -15.54 -5.70 -5.86
C TYR A 9 -15.61 -4.19 -6.14
N GLY A 10 -14.49 -3.56 -6.51
CA GLY A 10 -14.41 -2.12 -6.76
C GLY A 10 -14.27 -1.27 -5.51
N ALA A 11 -14.08 -1.87 -4.33
CA ALA A 11 -13.81 -1.12 -3.11
C ALA A 11 -12.35 -0.64 -3.11
N ARG A 12 -12.12 0.64 -2.79
CA ARG A 12 -10.76 1.16 -2.66
C ARG A 12 -10.09 0.50 -1.45
N ILE A 13 -8.97 -0.18 -1.66
CA ILE A 13 -8.20 -0.88 -0.61
C ILE A 13 -6.87 -0.20 -0.29
N GLY A 14 -6.48 0.78 -1.10
CA GLY A 14 -5.30 1.59 -0.84
C GLY A 14 -5.02 2.57 -1.96
N THR A 15 -3.83 3.14 -1.92
CA THR A 15 -3.38 4.17 -2.86
C THR A 15 -1.90 4.02 -3.08
N VAL A 16 -1.46 4.09 -4.32
CA VAL A 16 -0.04 4.16 -4.67
C VAL A 16 0.23 5.55 -5.23
N MET A 17 1.30 6.20 -4.84
CA MET A 17 1.73 7.47 -5.41
C MET A 17 3.20 7.43 -5.80
N THR A 18 3.56 8.14 -6.85
CA THR A 18 4.97 8.37 -7.19
C THR A 18 5.49 9.54 -6.37
N GLU A 19 6.58 9.28 -5.65
CA GLU A 19 7.33 10.28 -4.91
C GLU A 19 8.69 10.43 -5.60
N GLU A 20 9.01 11.64 -6.06
CA GLU A 20 10.37 11.96 -6.51
C GLU A 20 11.26 12.06 -5.26
N GLY A 21 12.03 11.01 -5.02
CA GLY A 21 13.06 11.02 -3.99
C GLY A 21 14.22 11.94 -4.39
N ASN A 22 14.92 12.48 -3.40
CA ASN A 22 16.24 13.06 -3.61
C ASN A 22 17.28 12.15 -2.94
N PRO A 23 18.19 11.48 -3.68
CA PRO A 23 18.49 11.54 -5.12
C PRO A 23 17.37 10.96 -6.03
N PRO A 24 17.36 11.25 -7.35
CA PRO A 24 16.21 11.17 -8.28
C PRO A 24 15.72 9.76 -8.65
N GLN A 25 15.64 8.85 -7.70
CA GLN A 25 14.97 7.58 -7.91
C GLN A 25 13.47 7.80 -7.67
N GLU A 26 12.68 7.69 -8.72
CA GLU A 26 11.23 7.58 -8.62
C GLU A 26 10.88 6.41 -7.70
N ARG A 27 10.22 6.69 -6.58
CA ARG A 27 9.75 5.66 -5.64
C ARG A 27 8.24 5.60 -5.68
N TRP A 28 7.73 4.38 -5.70
CA TRP A 28 6.31 4.08 -5.62
C TRP A 28 5.94 3.90 -4.15
N VAL A 29 5.24 4.87 -3.58
CA VAL A 29 4.80 4.85 -2.19
C VAL A 29 3.38 4.34 -2.13
N ALA A 30 3.19 3.17 -1.54
CA ALA A 30 1.89 2.61 -1.24
C ALA A 30 1.38 3.08 0.12
N TYR A 31 0.08 3.28 0.20
CA TYR A 31 -0.70 3.64 1.38
C TYR A 31 -1.89 2.67 1.51
N THR A 32 -2.03 2.04 2.67
CA THR A 32 -3.21 1.24 3.00
C THR A 32 -4.30 2.13 3.60
N LEU A 33 -5.54 1.63 3.64
CA LEU A 33 -6.63 2.32 4.34
C LEU A 33 -6.35 2.49 5.84
N HIS A 34 -5.52 1.63 6.42
CA HIS A 34 -5.15 1.65 7.84
C HIS A 34 -4.02 2.65 8.16
N GLY A 35 -3.56 3.42 7.17
CA GLY A 35 -2.51 4.43 7.34
C GLY A 35 -1.09 3.88 7.31
N GLU A 36 -0.91 2.60 6.97
CA GLU A 36 0.42 2.05 6.72
C GLU A 36 0.95 2.57 5.40
N ARG A 37 2.21 2.98 5.39
CA ARG A 37 2.89 3.44 4.19
C ARG A 37 4.18 2.68 3.95
N LYS A 38 4.46 2.36 2.69
CA LYS A 38 5.71 1.67 2.31
C LYS A 38 6.15 2.09 0.91
N ALA A 39 7.45 2.34 0.75
CA ALA A 39 8.04 2.73 -0.51
C ALA A 39 8.64 1.52 -1.26
N PHE A 40 8.48 1.52 -2.57
CA PHE A 40 8.88 0.45 -3.48
C PHE A 40 9.61 1.02 -4.69
N ALA A 41 10.47 0.21 -5.30
CA ALA A 41 11.16 0.55 -6.55
C ALA A 41 10.24 0.45 -7.78
N SER A 42 9.12 -0.28 -7.67
CA SER A 42 8.22 -0.57 -8.78
C SER A 42 6.75 -0.43 -8.37
N TRP A 43 5.91 0.03 -9.30
CA TRP A 43 4.46 0.13 -9.12
C TRP A 43 3.82 -1.23 -8.80
N ASP A 44 4.24 -2.28 -9.49
CA ASP A 44 3.74 -3.65 -9.31
C ASP A 44 3.93 -4.14 -7.86
N ALA A 45 5.13 -3.95 -7.31
CA ALA A 45 5.43 -4.30 -5.92
C ALA A 45 4.60 -3.48 -4.91
N ALA A 46 4.35 -2.20 -5.20
CA ALA A 46 3.50 -1.35 -4.38
C ALA A 46 2.03 -1.82 -4.41
N GLN A 47 1.52 -2.18 -5.59
CA GLN A 47 0.16 -2.69 -5.76
C GLN A 47 -0.03 -4.04 -5.08
N GLN A 48 0.90 -4.99 -5.28
CA GLN A 48 0.88 -6.30 -4.64
C GLN A 48 0.81 -6.17 -3.12
N TRP A 49 1.68 -5.34 -2.54
CA TRP A 49 1.71 -5.12 -1.11
C TRP A 49 0.39 -4.54 -0.57
N VAL A 50 -0.23 -3.59 -1.26
CA VAL A 50 -1.56 -3.06 -0.87
C VAL A 50 -2.61 -4.18 -0.89
N GLY A 51 -2.61 -5.03 -1.92
CA GLY A 51 -3.53 -6.16 -2.02
C GLY A 51 -3.33 -7.18 -0.90
N GLU A 52 -2.08 -7.53 -0.59
CA GLU A 52 -1.73 -8.45 0.50
C GLU A 52 -2.09 -7.87 1.87
N THR A 53 -1.80 -6.59 2.12
CA THR A 53 -2.14 -5.96 3.41
C THR A 53 -3.65 -5.78 3.58
N ALA A 54 -4.39 -5.47 2.51
CA ALA A 54 -5.85 -5.38 2.56
C ALA A 54 -6.52 -6.75 2.74
N SER A 55 -5.89 -7.83 2.27
CA SER A 55 -6.37 -9.21 2.44
C SER A 55 -6.03 -9.81 3.79
N GLN A 56 -5.07 -9.22 4.52
CA GLN A 56 -4.78 -9.62 5.89
C GLN A 56 -5.91 -9.11 6.79
N PRO A 57 -6.68 -9.99 7.46
CA PRO A 57 -7.47 -9.53 8.59
C PRO A 57 -6.46 -8.94 9.56
N VAL A 58 -6.72 -7.69 10.02
CA VAL A 58 -5.96 -7.05 11.09
C VAL A 58 -5.67 -8.13 12.12
N ARG A 59 -4.41 -8.57 12.25
CA ARG A 59 -4.04 -9.54 13.26
C ARG A 59 -4.38 -8.83 14.57
N ASN A 60 -5.53 -9.17 15.13
CA ASN A 60 -5.79 -9.02 16.55
C ASN A 60 -4.78 -9.95 17.23
N ASP A 61 -3.52 -9.51 17.31
CA ASP A 61 -2.66 -9.86 18.42
C ASP A 61 -3.30 -9.21 19.66
N SER A 62 -4.41 -9.81 20.11
CA SER A 62 -4.85 -9.68 21.49
C SER A 62 -3.72 -10.29 22.32
N PRO A 63 -2.99 -9.51 23.15
CA PRO A 63 -2.14 -10.14 24.13
C PRO A 63 -3.08 -10.83 25.11
N THR A 64 -3.16 -12.16 25.05
CA THR A 64 -3.73 -12.95 26.14
C THR A 64 -2.77 -12.78 27.32
N ALA A 65 -3.11 -11.84 28.20
CA ALA A 65 -2.53 -11.69 29.53
C ALA A 65 -3.13 -12.73 30.49
#